data_AF-A0A0V0J234-F1
#
_entry.id   AF-A0A0V0J234-F1
#
_cell.length_a   1.000
_cell.length_b   1.000
_cell.length_c   1.000
_cell.angle_alpha   90.00
_cell.angle_beta   90.00
_cell.angle_gamma   90.00
#
_symmetry.space_group_name_H-M   'P 1'
#
loop_
_entity.id
_entity.type
_entity.pdbx_description
1 polymer ?
#
loop_
_entity_poly.entity_id
_entity_poly.type
_entity_poly.pdbx_seq_one_letter_code
_entity_poly.pdbx_strand_id
1 'polypeptide(L)'
;MRPKRTLSFYEPGKFIKIGQRLRTKAQLEKLQESVALAAKRTGIASAAKLATIQPKRSIDETVVPEVEWWDSYILKDGISSYSALVETSDATSIINNAWITNLVEHPIKMKAPTELSKPPEIPLLLTKKERKKLRRKNRQDAQKERQELVRLGLMAPPEPKVKLANLMRVLGTDAVQDPSKVEAYVRKQMESRKRAHEAANAARKLTKDQARHKRIRKIREDTSIRTCVAVYRVKDLSNPSHRFKVETNANQLFMTGLVALNRDCNVVVVEGGPKQQKRFKRLMLHRIKWLENKRGAVDPSKVEASATSGPCTLVWEGTVKQRAFEGMQVKVCPTELFAREMFRKRDVEHYWDMAYSGAVLESVGQVVD
;
A
#
# COMPACT_ATOMS: atom_id res chain seq x y z
N MET A 1 -24.49 60.95 -0.45
CA MET A 1 -23.89 61.13 -1.79
C MET A 1 -22.77 60.12 -1.98
N ARG A 2 -22.77 59.33 -3.05
CA ARG A 2 -21.64 58.44 -3.39
C ARG A 2 -20.47 59.30 -3.91
N PRO A 3 -19.24 59.14 -3.41
CA PRO A 3 -18.09 59.89 -3.93
C PRO A 3 -17.86 59.52 -5.40
N LYS A 4 -17.65 60.53 -6.26
CA LYS A 4 -17.32 60.31 -7.67
C LYS A 4 -15.98 59.58 -7.76
N ARG A 5 -15.94 58.46 -8.47
CA ARG A 5 -14.69 57.72 -8.76
C ARG A 5 -13.73 58.64 -9.51
N THR A 6 -12.58 58.91 -8.91
CA THR A 6 -11.48 59.61 -9.56
C THR A 6 -10.79 58.70 -10.59
N LEU A 7 -10.39 59.27 -11.72
CA LEU A 7 -9.66 58.54 -12.76
C LEU A 7 -8.20 58.34 -12.30
N SER A 8 -7.82 57.09 -12.06
CA SER A 8 -6.43 56.71 -11.74
C SER A 8 -5.70 56.39 -13.04
N PHE A 9 -4.98 57.36 -13.58
CA PHE A 9 -4.15 57.16 -14.76
C PHE A 9 -2.87 56.40 -14.42
N TYR A 10 -2.50 55.44 -15.27
CA TYR A 10 -1.22 54.75 -15.15
C TYR A 10 -0.13 55.55 -15.84
N GLU A 11 1.10 55.47 -15.30
CA GLU A 11 2.25 56.14 -15.89
C GLU A 11 2.44 55.79 -17.38
N PRO A 12 2.75 56.79 -18.22
CA PRO A 12 2.96 56.56 -19.64
C PRO A 12 4.07 55.53 -19.85
N GLY A 13 3.78 54.53 -20.69
CA GLY A 13 4.74 53.46 -21.01
C GLY A 13 4.68 52.22 -20.10
N LYS A 14 3.92 52.21 -19.01
CA LYS A 14 3.77 51.01 -18.15
C LYS A 14 3.25 49.80 -18.93
N PHE A 15 2.19 49.99 -19.72
CA PHE A 15 1.61 48.92 -20.55
C PHE A 15 2.45 48.58 -21.78
N ILE A 16 3.22 49.54 -22.30
CA ILE A 16 4.17 49.30 -23.39
C ILE A 16 5.28 48.36 -22.91
N LYS A 17 5.85 48.60 -21.72
CA LYS A 17 6.84 47.72 -21.08
C LYS A 17 6.27 46.33 -20.79
N ILE A 18 5.04 46.24 -20.29
CA ILE A 18 4.35 44.96 -20.06
C ILE A 18 4.14 44.21 -21.39
N GLY A 19 3.71 44.90 -22.43
CA GLY A 19 3.52 44.32 -23.76
C GLY A 19 4.82 43.82 -24.39
N GLN A 20 5.90 44.60 -24.28
CA GLN A 20 7.24 44.18 -24.73
C GLN A 20 7.69 42.92 -23.99
N ARG A 21 7.54 42.88 -22.66
CA ARG A 21 7.88 41.71 -21.84
C ARG A 21 7.07 40.47 -22.21
N LEU A 22 5.79 40.65 -22.56
CA LEU A 22 4.93 39.55 -23.01
C LEU A 22 5.39 39.01 -24.38
N ARG A 23 5.74 39.90 -25.31
CA ARG A 23 6.24 39.53 -26.65
C ARG A 23 7.60 38.85 -26.59
N THR A 24 8.54 39.36 -25.79
CA THR A 24 9.84 38.72 -25.61
C THR A 24 9.71 37.35 -24.97
N LYS A 25 8.81 37.19 -23.98
CA LYS A 25 8.48 35.88 -23.41
C LYS A 25 7.93 34.91 -24.47
N ALA A 26 6.99 35.36 -25.31
CA ALA A 26 6.42 34.54 -26.37
C ALA A 26 7.45 34.16 -27.45
N GLN A 27 8.38 35.07 -27.78
CA GLN A 27 9.49 34.79 -28.70
C GLN A 27 10.46 33.77 -28.13
N LEU A 28 10.81 33.88 -26.84
CA LEU A 28 11.64 32.89 -26.14
C LEU A 28 10.97 31.50 -26.11
N GLU A 29 9.66 31.45 -25.88
CA GLU A 29 8.90 30.19 -25.86
C GLU A 29 8.89 29.53 -27.26
N LYS A 30 8.69 30.31 -28.33
CA LYS A 30 8.81 29.81 -29.72
C LYS A 30 10.22 29.33 -30.06
N LEU A 31 11.25 30.06 -29.63
CA LEU A 31 12.65 29.67 -29.85
C LEU A 31 12.97 28.38 -29.09
N GLN A 32 12.48 28.25 -27.85
CA GLN A 32 12.64 27.06 -27.04
C GLN A 32 11.93 25.85 -27.67
N GLU A 33 10.74 26.05 -28.23
CA GLU A 33 10.00 25.02 -28.97
C GLU A 33 10.72 24.60 -30.27
N SER A 34 11.28 25.55 -31.02
CA SER A 34 12.05 25.23 -32.24
C SER A 34 13.34 24.48 -31.92
N VAL A 35 14.05 24.86 -30.85
CA VAL A 35 15.24 24.15 -30.37
C VAL A 35 14.87 22.74 -29.88
N ALA A 36 13.75 22.59 -29.16
CA ALA A 36 13.26 21.28 -28.73
C ALA A 36 12.89 20.38 -29.92
N LEU A 37 12.26 20.92 -30.96
CA LEU A 37 11.95 20.19 -32.20
C LEU A 37 13.23 19.80 -32.96
N ALA A 38 14.20 20.71 -33.06
CA ALA A 38 15.48 20.42 -33.68
C ALA A 38 16.24 19.32 -32.92
N ALA A 39 16.28 19.39 -31.59
CA ALA A 39 16.93 18.39 -30.73
C ALA A 39 16.22 17.02 -30.76
N LYS A 40 14.90 16.99 -30.95
CA LYS A 40 14.13 15.75 -31.22
C LYS A 40 14.49 15.17 -32.59
N ARG A 41 14.54 16.01 -33.62
CA ARG A 41 14.84 15.60 -35.01
C ARG A 41 16.26 15.09 -35.18
N THR A 42 17.22 15.61 -34.43
CA THR A 42 18.62 15.16 -34.45
C THR A 42 18.91 13.97 -33.53
N GLY A 43 17.94 13.48 -32.75
CA GLY A 43 18.11 12.35 -31.83
C GLY A 43 19.01 12.63 -30.61
N ILE A 44 19.60 13.83 -30.50
CA ILE A 44 20.52 14.23 -29.44
C ILE A 44 19.83 14.20 -28.07
N ALA A 45 18.55 14.60 -28.01
CA ALA A 45 17.76 14.57 -26.77
C ALA A 45 17.52 13.13 -26.26
N SER A 46 17.28 12.18 -27.19
CA SER A 46 17.10 10.77 -26.86
C SER A 46 18.42 10.12 -26.44
N ALA A 47 19.52 10.41 -27.13
CA ALA A 47 20.86 9.93 -26.80
C ALA A 47 21.37 10.47 -25.44
N ALA A 48 21.15 11.75 -25.14
CA ALA A 48 21.54 12.35 -23.85
C ALA A 48 20.71 11.79 -22.68
N LYS A 49 19.42 11.53 -22.87
CA LYS A 49 18.58 10.85 -21.86
C LYS A 49 19.04 9.41 -21.61
N LEU A 50 19.38 8.66 -22.67
CA LEU A 50 19.94 7.31 -22.55
C LEU A 50 21.32 7.29 -21.86
N ALA A 51 22.18 8.27 -22.15
CA ALA A 51 23.48 8.41 -21.48
C ALA A 51 23.36 8.66 -19.97
N THR A 52 22.25 9.27 -19.52
CA THR A 52 21.98 9.52 -18.09
C THR A 52 21.59 8.24 -17.32
N ILE A 53 21.14 7.20 -18.03
CA ILE A 53 20.74 5.89 -17.46
C ILE A 53 21.96 5.00 -17.17
N GLN A 54 23.12 5.30 -17.74
CA GLN A 54 24.32 4.51 -17.46
C GLN A 54 24.58 4.48 -15.94
N PRO A 55 24.77 3.28 -15.36
CA PRO A 55 24.94 3.14 -13.93
C PRO A 55 26.23 3.85 -13.49
N LYS A 56 26.09 4.96 -12.75
CA LYS A 56 27.22 5.65 -12.10
C LYS A 56 27.90 4.84 -10.98
N ARG A 57 27.47 3.60 -10.74
CA ARG A 57 28.25 2.64 -9.95
C ARG A 57 29.30 2.04 -10.88
N SER A 58 30.24 2.86 -11.32
CA SER A 58 31.59 2.38 -11.56
C SER A 58 32.19 2.16 -10.16
N ILE A 59 31.89 1.01 -9.57
CA ILE A 59 33.02 0.32 -8.93
C ILE A 59 33.99 0.18 -10.11
N ASP A 60 35.23 0.64 -9.99
CA ASP A 60 36.24 0.36 -11.01
C ASP A 60 36.42 -1.17 -11.08
N GLU A 61 35.49 -1.87 -11.74
CA GLU A 61 35.63 -3.26 -12.18
C GLU A 61 36.82 -3.40 -13.13
N THR A 62 37.33 -2.27 -13.62
CA THR A 62 38.56 -2.11 -14.39
C THR A 62 39.83 -2.36 -13.56
N VAL A 63 39.80 -2.18 -12.24
CA VAL A 63 40.94 -2.46 -11.36
C VAL A 63 40.70 -3.81 -10.70
N VAL A 64 41.03 -4.87 -11.42
CA VAL A 64 41.13 -6.21 -10.85
C VAL A 64 42.26 -6.17 -9.81
N PRO A 65 41.99 -6.42 -8.52
CA PRO A 65 43.03 -6.48 -7.51
C PRO A 65 44.05 -7.56 -7.86
N GLU A 66 45.32 -7.32 -7.55
CA GLU A 66 46.41 -8.28 -7.83
C GLU A 66 46.22 -9.60 -7.07
N VAL A 67 45.52 -9.57 -5.94
CA VAL A 67 45.10 -10.75 -5.14
C VAL A 67 43.69 -10.50 -4.63
N GLU A 68 42.81 -11.48 -4.78
CA GLU A 68 41.46 -11.42 -4.23
C GLU A 68 41.48 -11.58 -2.70
N TRP A 69 40.55 -10.92 -2.00
CA TRP A 69 40.56 -10.84 -0.54
C TRP A 69 40.47 -12.20 0.15
N TRP A 70 39.86 -13.22 -0.47
CA TRP A 70 39.76 -14.57 0.08
C TRP A 70 41.07 -15.36 -0.09
N ASP A 71 41.83 -15.10 -1.16
CA ASP A 71 43.15 -15.71 -1.38
C ASP A 71 44.23 -15.13 -0.49
N SER A 72 44.11 -13.85 -0.12
CA SER A 72 45.08 -13.18 0.77
C SER A 72 45.29 -13.91 2.10
N TYR A 73 44.28 -14.65 2.58
CA TYR A 73 44.40 -15.47 3.77
C TYR A 73 45.11 -16.80 3.49
N ILE A 74 45.02 -17.37 2.29
CA ILE A 74 45.59 -18.69 2.01
C ILE A 74 47.09 -18.60 1.69
N LEU A 75 47.54 -17.45 1.20
CA LEU A 75 48.92 -17.18 0.80
C LEU A 75 49.84 -16.90 2.01
N LYS A 76 51.15 -17.12 1.83
CA LYS A 76 52.17 -16.77 2.83
C LYS A 76 52.40 -15.24 2.89
N ASP A 77 52.79 -14.76 4.07
CA ASP A 77 53.11 -13.35 4.31
C ASP A 77 54.20 -12.85 3.34
N GLY A 78 53.87 -11.85 2.52
CA GLY A 78 54.78 -11.22 1.56
C GLY A 78 54.46 -11.45 0.08
N ILE A 79 53.43 -12.25 -0.25
CA ILE A 79 52.99 -12.49 -1.63
C ILE A 79 51.85 -11.52 -1.97
N SER A 80 52.13 -10.55 -2.83
CA SER A 80 51.18 -9.47 -3.18
C SER A 80 50.51 -9.62 -4.55
N SER A 81 50.91 -10.61 -5.36
CA SER A 81 50.38 -10.83 -6.71
C SER A 81 50.42 -12.31 -7.11
N TYR A 82 49.45 -12.74 -7.91
CA TYR A 82 49.44 -14.08 -8.51
C TYR A 82 50.61 -14.34 -9.47
N SER A 83 51.41 -13.34 -9.84
CA SER A 83 52.59 -13.51 -10.70
C SER A 83 53.61 -14.49 -10.11
N ALA A 84 53.71 -14.58 -8.78
CA ALA A 84 54.60 -15.53 -8.10
C ALA A 84 54.26 -17.01 -8.41
N LEU A 85 52.99 -17.33 -8.73
CA LEU A 85 52.58 -18.68 -9.10
C LEU A 85 53.08 -19.12 -10.48
N VAL A 86 53.43 -18.17 -11.35
CA VAL A 86 53.91 -18.45 -12.72
C VAL A 86 55.41 -18.76 -12.74
N GLU A 87 56.18 -18.22 -11.79
CA GLU A 87 57.63 -18.39 -11.71
C GLU A 87 58.05 -19.67 -10.98
N THR A 88 57.23 -20.18 -10.07
CA THR A 88 57.51 -21.42 -9.32
C THR A 88 56.68 -22.58 -9.83
N SER A 89 57.32 -23.68 -10.23
CA SER A 89 56.67 -24.91 -10.71
C SER A 89 55.79 -25.61 -9.66
N ASP A 90 55.94 -25.25 -8.39
CA ASP A 90 55.32 -25.93 -7.25
C ASP A 90 54.47 -24.98 -6.40
N ALA A 91 53.16 -25.05 -6.59
CA ALA A 91 52.16 -24.20 -5.92
C ALA A 91 52.15 -24.37 -4.38
N THR A 92 52.67 -25.48 -3.87
CA THR A 92 52.75 -25.75 -2.41
C THR A 92 53.74 -24.85 -1.68
N SER A 93 54.67 -24.22 -2.40
CA SER A 93 55.66 -23.30 -1.83
C SER A 93 55.06 -21.93 -1.44
N ILE A 94 53.94 -21.56 -2.06
CA ILE A 94 53.26 -20.26 -1.93
C ILE A 94 52.11 -20.31 -0.92
N ILE A 95 51.51 -21.49 -0.77
CA ILE A 95 50.36 -21.72 0.11
C ILE A 95 50.82 -21.87 1.57
N ASN A 96 50.10 -21.22 2.48
CA ASN A 96 50.30 -21.41 3.92
C ASN A 96 49.64 -22.70 4.39
N ASN A 97 50.38 -23.81 4.31
CA ASN A 97 49.93 -25.14 4.77
C ASN A 97 49.54 -25.21 6.26
N ALA A 98 49.84 -24.19 7.07
CA ALA A 98 49.42 -24.15 8.46
C ALA A 98 47.91 -23.90 8.63
N TRP A 99 47.26 -23.26 7.65
CA TRP A 99 45.83 -22.90 7.74
C TRP A 99 44.91 -23.91 7.04
N ILE A 100 45.44 -24.73 6.13
CA ILE A 100 44.69 -25.79 5.46
C ILE A 100 44.80 -27.08 6.27
N THR A 101 43.69 -27.54 6.82
CA THR A 101 43.61 -28.79 7.60
C THR A 101 42.52 -29.68 7.05
N ASN A 102 42.51 -30.96 7.45
CA ASN A 102 41.46 -31.92 7.09
C ASN A 102 40.13 -31.68 7.83
N LEU A 103 40.02 -30.56 8.58
CA LEU A 103 38.83 -30.22 9.36
C LEU A 103 37.82 -29.50 8.48
N VAL A 104 36.56 -29.97 8.53
CA VAL A 104 35.44 -29.33 7.83
C VAL A 104 34.61 -28.54 8.83
N GLU A 105 34.58 -27.22 8.67
CA GLU A 105 33.72 -26.37 9.48
C GLU A 105 32.25 -26.52 9.04
N HIS A 106 31.36 -26.70 10.01
CA HIS A 106 29.92 -26.62 9.78
C HIS A 106 29.47 -25.20 10.13
N PRO A 107 29.13 -24.35 9.14
CA PRO A 107 28.81 -22.96 9.40
C PRO A 107 27.59 -22.82 10.32
N ILE A 108 27.54 -21.71 11.04
CA ILE A 108 26.47 -21.42 11.99
C ILE A 108 25.10 -21.46 11.27
N LYS A 109 24.20 -22.31 11.78
CA LYS A 109 22.84 -22.42 11.27
C LYS A 109 22.05 -21.16 11.63
N MET A 110 21.92 -20.24 10.68
CA MET A 110 21.10 -19.04 10.81
C MET A 110 19.61 -19.39 10.70
N LYS A 111 18.78 -18.75 11.52
CA LYS A 111 17.32 -18.85 11.40
C LYS A 111 16.83 -18.23 10.11
N ALA A 112 15.76 -18.79 9.53
CA ALA A 112 15.17 -18.24 8.33
C ALA A 112 14.60 -16.83 8.62
N PRO A 113 14.83 -15.82 7.77
CA PRO A 113 14.28 -14.47 7.99
C PRO A 113 12.75 -14.41 8.07
N THR A 114 12.06 -15.43 7.53
CA THR A 114 10.60 -15.54 7.49
C THR A 114 10.05 -16.41 8.63
N GLU A 115 10.89 -16.90 9.54
CA GLU A 115 10.46 -17.75 10.64
C GLU A 115 9.52 -16.99 11.58
N LEU A 116 8.32 -17.55 11.79
CA LEU A 116 7.31 -16.93 12.65
C LEU A 116 7.72 -17.10 14.11
N SER A 117 7.66 -16.01 14.89
CA SER A 117 7.93 -16.07 16.35
C SER A 117 7.00 -17.04 17.09
N LYS A 118 5.80 -17.28 16.55
CA LYS A 118 4.86 -18.29 17.04
C LYS A 118 4.47 -19.22 15.89
N PRO A 119 4.36 -20.53 16.13
CA PRO A 119 3.86 -21.45 15.12
C PRO A 119 2.46 -21.01 14.67
N PRO A 120 2.11 -21.19 13.39
CA PRO A 120 0.81 -20.79 12.89
C PRO A 120 -0.29 -21.61 13.58
N GLU A 121 -1.24 -20.93 14.21
CA GLU A 121 -2.41 -21.58 14.80
C GLU A 121 -3.30 -22.15 13.69
N ILE A 122 -3.44 -23.47 13.65
CA ILE A 122 -4.31 -24.14 12.69
C ILE A 122 -5.76 -23.94 13.16
N PRO A 123 -6.62 -23.25 12.38
CA PRO A 123 -8.00 -23.04 12.80
C PRO A 123 -8.76 -24.37 12.81
N LEU A 124 -9.34 -24.71 13.98
CA LEU A 124 -10.18 -25.89 14.13
C LEU A 124 -11.52 -25.71 13.41
N LEU A 125 -11.71 -26.46 12.33
CA LEU A 125 -12.95 -26.46 11.56
C LEU A 125 -13.84 -27.61 12.01
N LEU A 126 -15.04 -27.30 12.51
CA LEU A 126 -16.02 -28.30 12.90
C LEU A 126 -16.96 -28.64 11.75
N THR A 127 -17.25 -29.94 11.60
CA THR A 127 -18.29 -30.43 10.70
C THR A 127 -19.66 -29.89 11.09
N LYS A 128 -20.63 -29.95 10.17
CA LYS A 128 -22.01 -29.52 10.45
C LYS A 128 -22.64 -30.37 11.59
N LYS A 129 -22.30 -31.66 11.68
CA LYS A 129 -22.79 -32.58 12.73
C LYS A 129 -22.24 -32.20 14.10
N GLU A 130 -20.95 -31.93 14.21
CA GLU A 130 -20.31 -31.50 15.46
C GLU A 130 -20.82 -30.14 15.92
N ARG A 131 -20.98 -29.16 15.01
CA ARG A 131 -21.59 -27.87 15.33
C ARG A 131 -23.01 -28.03 15.89
N LYS A 132 -23.81 -28.95 15.33
CA LYS A 132 -25.15 -29.27 15.83
C LYS A 132 -25.09 -29.93 17.22
N LYS A 133 -24.14 -30.84 17.45
CA LYS A 133 -23.92 -31.50 18.76
C LYS A 133 -23.50 -30.49 19.83
N LEU A 134 -22.51 -29.65 19.54
CA LEU A 134 -22.01 -28.60 20.45
C LEU A 134 -23.13 -27.60 20.80
N ARG A 135 -23.88 -27.11 19.79
CA ARG A 135 -25.03 -26.23 20.03
C ARG A 135 -26.10 -26.89 20.90
N ARG A 136 -26.37 -28.19 20.72
CA ARG A 136 -27.36 -28.92 21.53
C ARG A 136 -26.88 -29.03 22.97
N LYS A 137 -25.62 -29.44 23.20
CA LYS A 137 -25.03 -29.56 24.52
C LYS A 137 -25.02 -28.22 25.27
N ASN A 138 -24.51 -27.15 24.66
CA ASN A 138 -24.50 -25.81 25.26
C ASN A 138 -25.91 -25.30 25.61
N ARG A 139 -26.93 -25.66 24.81
CA ARG A 139 -28.33 -25.31 25.12
C ARG A 139 -28.89 -26.12 26.27
N GLN A 140 -28.56 -27.41 26.34
CA GLN A 140 -28.96 -28.30 27.43
C GLN A 140 -28.32 -27.84 28.74
N ASP A 141 -27.02 -27.54 28.73
CA ASP A 141 -26.28 -27.05 29.90
C ASP A 141 -26.86 -25.71 30.39
N ALA A 142 -27.06 -24.74 29.49
CA ALA A 142 -27.66 -23.45 29.85
C ALA A 142 -29.12 -23.56 30.33
N GLN A 143 -29.87 -24.56 29.88
CA GLN A 143 -31.22 -24.82 30.36
C GLN A 143 -31.20 -25.48 31.74
N LYS A 144 -30.25 -26.41 31.95
CA LYS A 144 -30.04 -27.08 33.23
C LYS A 144 -29.61 -26.09 34.30
N GLU A 145 -28.66 -25.22 34.00
CA GLU A 145 -28.20 -24.15 34.89
C GLU A 145 -29.35 -23.23 35.30
N ARG A 146 -30.22 -22.82 34.35
CA ARG A 146 -31.42 -22.02 34.67
C ARG A 146 -32.41 -22.78 35.56
N GLN A 147 -32.60 -24.07 35.34
CA GLN A 147 -33.48 -24.90 36.17
C GLN A 147 -32.91 -25.08 37.58
N GLU A 148 -31.61 -25.33 37.70
CA GLU A 148 -30.88 -25.41 38.96
C GLU A 148 -30.98 -24.08 39.73
N LEU A 149 -30.86 -22.96 39.04
CA LEU A 149 -31.00 -21.61 39.63
C LEU A 149 -32.42 -21.33 40.15
N VAL A 150 -33.45 -21.81 39.44
CA VAL A 150 -34.84 -21.76 39.92
C VAL A 150 -35.06 -22.70 41.10
N ARG A 151 -34.47 -23.91 41.06
CA ARG A 151 -34.56 -24.90 42.14
C ARG A 151 -33.92 -24.41 43.44
N LEU A 152 -32.85 -23.62 43.33
CA LEU A 152 -32.18 -22.97 44.45
C LEU A 152 -32.93 -21.71 44.94
N GLY A 153 -33.96 -21.25 44.22
CA GLY A 153 -34.76 -20.07 44.57
C GLY A 153 -34.11 -18.72 44.24
N LEU A 154 -32.96 -18.71 43.56
CA LEU A 154 -32.27 -17.48 43.14
C LEU A 154 -32.94 -16.80 41.93
N MET A 155 -33.74 -17.54 41.17
CA MET A 155 -34.59 -17.01 40.10
C MET A 155 -36.03 -17.49 40.25
N ALA A 156 -37.00 -16.58 40.07
CA ALA A 156 -38.40 -16.96 39.99
C ALA A 156 -38.68 -17.81 38.73
N PRO A 157 -39.61 -18.78 38.79
CA PRO A 157 -40.07 -19.51 37.62
C PRO A 157 -40.58 -18.54 36.53
N PRO A 158 -40.23 -18.76 35.25
CA PRO A 158 -40.69 -17.88 34.18
C PRO A 158 -42.20 -18.01 33.98
N GLU A 159 -42.89 -16.86 33.86
CA GLU A 159 -44.33 -16.81 33.58
C GLU A 159 -44.70 -17.48 32.24
N PRO A 160 -45.92 -18.04 32.13
CA PRO A 160 -46.39 -18.66 30.90
C PRO A 160 -46.44 -17.64 29.75
N LYS A 161 -46.02 -18.11 28.56
CA LYS A 161 -45.93 -17.29 27.36
C LYS A 161 -47.32 -17.09 26.73
N VAL A 162 -48.01 -16.00 27.06
CA VAL A 162 -49.30 -15.68 26.44
C VAL A 162 -49.09 -14.95 25.09
N LYS A 163 -49.96 -15.20 24.12
CA LYS A 163 -50.06 -14.50 22.83
C LYS A 163 -51.53 -14.13 22.62
N LEU A 164 -51.84 -13.11 21.83
CA LEU A 164 -53.22 -12.77 21.47
C LEU A 164 -53.98 -13.99 20.90
N ALA A 165 -53.34 -14.79 20.04
CA ALA A 165 -53.92 -16.03 19.51
C ALA A 165 -54.16 -17.13 20.57
N ASN A 166 -53.41 -17.14 21.67
CA ASN A 166 -53.52 -18.14 22.75
C ASN A 166 -54.29 -17.60 23.97
N LEU A 167 -54.82 -16.38 23.89
CA LEU A 167 -55.37 -15.63 25.03
C LEU A 167 -56.58 -16.36 25.62
N MET A 168 -57.55 -16.73 24.77
CA MET A 168 -58.75 -17.47 25.16
C MET A 168 -58.44 -18.86 25.73
N ARG A 169 -57.35 -19.50 25.31
CA ARG A 169 -56.97 -20.84 25.78
C ARG A 169 -56.26 -20.83 27.13
N VAL A 170 -55.52 -19.75 27.44
CA VAL A 170 -54.68 -19.68 28.65
C VAL A 170 -55.36 -18.88 29.77
N LEU A 171 -56.11 -17.83 29.42
CA LEU A 171 -56.77 -16.92 30.37
C LEU A 171 -58.28 -16.84 30.09
N GLY A 172 -58.90 -17.93 29.61
CA GLY A 172 -60.29 -17.92 29.15
C GLY A 172 -61.29 -17.48 30.23
N THR A 173 -61.13 -17.93 31.46
CA THR A 173 -62.00 -17.54 32.60
C THR A 173 -61.92 -16.05 32.89
N ASP A 174 -60.71 -15.49 32.90
CA ASP A 174 -60.46 -14.07 33.22
C ASP A 174 -60.82 -13.16 32.03
N ALA A 175 -60.65 -13.66 30.82
CA ALA A 175 -60.92 -12.91 29.60
C ALA A 175 -62.42 -12.83 29.27
N VAL A 176 -63.24 -13.74 29.81
CA VAL A 176 -64.72 -13.64 29.76
C VAL A 176 -65.22 -12.57 30.72
N GLN A 177 -64.55 -12.37 31.86
CA GLN A 177 -64.90 -11.33 32.84
C GLN A 177 -64.50 -9.92 32.34
N ASP A 178 -63.23 -9.73 31.96
CA ASP A 178 -62.69 -8.44 31.50
C ASP A 178 -61.82 -8.59 30.23
N PRO A 179 -62.41 -8.58 29.02
CA PRO A 179 -61.66 -8.83 27.78
C PRO A 179 -60.58 -7.76 27.52
N SER A 180 -60.88 -6.49 27.78
CA SER A 180 -59.94 -5.37 27.56
C SER A 180 -58.73 -5.43 28.49
N LYS A 181 -58.92 -5.83 29.75
CA LYS A 181 -57.86 -5.89 30.76
C LYS A 181 -56.88 -7.02 30.45
N VAL A 182 -57.40 -8.19 30.07
CA VAL A 182 -56.57 -9.33 29.69
C VAL A 182 -55.84 -9.06 28.37
N GLU A 183 -56.49 -8.40 27.40
CA GLU A 183 -55.82 -7.97 26.17
C GLU A 183 -54.66 -7.00 26.45
N ALA A 184 -54.89 -5.97 27.27
CA ALA A 184 -53.86 -5.01 27.67
C ALA A 184 -52.69 -5.68 28.40
N TYR A 185 -52.98 -6.64 29.28
CA TYR A 185 -51.96 -7.44 29.97
C TYR A 185 -51.10 -8.24 28.98
N VAL A 186 -51.72 -8.94 28.02
CA VAL A 186 -51.01 -9.73 27.01
C VAL A 186 -50.20 -8.84 26.06
N ARG A 187 -50.73 -7.67 25.66
CA ARG A 187 -50.00 -6.67 24.88
C ARG A 187 -48.79 -6.15 25.65
N LYS A 188 -48.93 -5.83 26.94
CA LYS A 188 -47.82 -5.42 27.81
C LYS A 188 -46.76 -6.51 27.95
N GLN A 189 -47.15 -7.79 28.07
CA GLN A 189 -46.23 -8.91 28.11
C GLN A 189 -45.54 -9.14 26.74
N MET A 190 -46.24 -8.94 25.62
CA MET A 190 -45.66 -8.94 24.27
C MET A 190 -44.64 -7.82 24.08
N GLU A 191 -45.00 -6.60 24.47
CA GLU A 191 -44.15 -5.42 24.40
C GLU A 191 -42.92 -5.57 25.30
N SER A 192 -43.08 -6.04 26.53
CA SER A 192 -41.97 -6.33 27.44
C SER A 192 -40.98 -7.33 26.82
N ARG A 193 -41.47 -8.42 26.18
CA ARG A 193 -40.61 -9.37 25.46
C ARG A 193 -39.91 -8.74 24.26
N LYS A 194 -40.62 -7.92 23.47
CA LYS A 194 -40.04 -7.20 22.34
C LYS A 194 -38.95 -6.24 22.81
N ARG A 195 -39.24 -5.46 23.85
CA ARG A 195 -38.30 -4.53 24.50
C ARG A 195 -37.10 -5.25 25.09
N ALA A 196 -37.28 -6.38 25.77
CA ALA A 196 -36.17 -7.18 26.29
C ALA A 196 -35.28 -7.74 25.16
N HIS A 197 -35.87 -8.20 24.06
CA HIS A 197 -35.13 -8.64 22.88
C HIS A 197 -34.35 -7.49 22.22
N GLU A 198 -34.98 -6.34 22.04
CA GLU A 198 -34.36 -5.14 21.49
C GLU A 198 -33.25 -4.60 22.40
N ALA A 199 -33.48 -4.55 23.71
CA ALA A 199 -32.50 -4.17 24.72
C ALA A 199 -31.30 -5.13 24.72
N ALA A 200 -31.54 -6.46 24.64
CA ALA A 200 -30.46 -7.43 24.53
C ALA A 200 -29.67 -7.31 23.21
N ASN A 201 -30.33 -6.93 22.11
CA ASN A 201 -29.65 -6.65 20.84
C ASN A 201 -28.87 -5.34 20.89
N ALA A 202 -29.42 -4.30 21.53
CA ALA A 202 -28.77 -3.02 21.74
C ALA A 202 -27.52 -3.19 22.62
N ALA A 203 -27.60 -3.95 23.70
CA ALA A 203 -26.46 -4.28 24.57
C ALA A 203 -25.38 -5.08 23.84
N ARG A 204 -25.76 -5.99 22.92
CA ARG A 204 -24.81 -6.75 22.08
C ARG A 204 -24.24 -5.94 20.91
N LYS A 205 -24.90 -4.84 20.52
CA LYS A 205 -24.47 -4.01 19.39
C LYS A 205 -23.19 -3.29 19.78
N LEU A 206 -22.15 -3.50 18.98
CA LEU A 206 -20.89 -2.79 19.19
C LEU A 206 -21.10 -1.29 19.15
N THR A 207 -20.42 -0.58 20.04
CA THR A 207 -20.32 0.88 19.95
C THR A 207 -19.61 1.27 18.65
N LYS A 208 -19.83 2.51 18.19
CA LYS A 208 -19.18 3.00 16.95
C LYS A 208 -17.66 2.87 17.03
N ASP A 209 -17.08 3.14 18.20
CA ASP A 209 -15.64 3.03 18.42
C ASP A 209 -15.17 1.58 18.45
N GLN A 210 -15.89 0.66 19.10
CA GLN A 210 -15.55 -0.76 19.05
C GLN A 210 -15.62 -1.30 17.62
N ALA A 211 -16.61 -0.88 16.84
CA ALA A 211 -16.75 -1.27 15.44
C ALA A 211 -15.59 -0.71 14.59
N ARG A 212 -15.17 0.53 14.85
CA ARG A 212 -13.99 1.14 14.22
C ARG A 212 -12.72 0.36 14.57
N HIS A 213 -12.47 0.04 15.84
CA HIS A 213 -11.31 -0.75 16.26
C HIS A 213 -11.30 -2.16 15.65
N LYS A 214 -12.45 -2.86 15.61
CA LYS A 214 -12.54 -4.15 14.91
C LYS A 214 -12.25 -4.02 13.41
N ARG A 215 -12.69 -2.94 12.76
CA ARG A 215 -12.38 -2.66 11.34
C ARG A 215 -10.89 -2.38 11.14
N ILE A 216 -10.29 -1.56 11.99
CA ILE A 216 -8.85 -1.26 11.96
C ILE A 216 -8.05 -2.54 12.14
N ARG A 217 -8.35 -3.36 13.16
CA ARG A 217 -7.68 -4.66 13.39
C ARG A 217 -7.81 -5.62 12.21
N LYS A 218 -8.91 -5.57 11.46
CA LYS A 218 -9.11 -6.39 10.25
C LYS A 218 -8.25 -5.92 9.08
N ILE A 219 -8.02 -4.61 8.95
CA ILE A 219 -7.29 -4.00 7.84
C ILE A 219 -5.79 -3.95 8.13
N ARG A 220 -5.41 -3.64 9.36
CA ARG A 220 -4.03 -3.60 9.84
C ARG A 220 -3.49 -5.03 9.87
N GLU A 221 -2.75 -5.39 8.84
CA GLU A 221 -2.08 -6.68 8.76
C GLU A 221 -0.75 -6.63 9.49
N ASP A 222 -0.35 -7.74 10.11
CA ASP A 222 1.00 -7.87 10.66
C ASP A 222 1.99 -7.94 9.50
N THR A 223 2.86 -6.94 9.43
CA THR A 223 3.83 -6.76 8.35
C THR A 223 5.26 -6.95 8.89
N SER A 224 5.40 -7.48 10.10
CA SER A 224 6.68 -7.61 10.80
C SER A 224 7.57 -8.72 10.21
N ILE A 225 6.96 -9.75 9.61
CA ILE A 225 7.67 -10.91 9.04
C ILE A 225 8.05 -10.68 7.58
N ARG A 226 7.10 -10.17 6.80
CA ARG A 226 7.29 -9.83 5.40
C ARG A 226 6.45 -8.63 5.05
N THR A 227 7.05 -7.72 4.29
CA THR A 227 6.37 -6.57 3.72
C THR A 227 6.23 -6.80 2.23
N CYS A 228 5.00 -6.77 1.72
CA CYS A 228 4.79 -6.77 0.27
C CYS A 228 4.92 -5.33 -0.23
N VAL A 229 5.66 -5.14 -1.30
CA VAL A 229 5.92 -3.84 -1.92
C VAL A 229 5.44 -3.89 -3.36
N ALA A 230 4.79 -2.82 -3.79
CA ALA A 230 4.38 -2.61 -5.16
C ALA A 230 4.86 -1.24 -5.63
N VAL A 231 5.50 -1.21 -6.80
CA VAL A 231 5.99 0.01 -7.45
C VAL A 231 5.13 0.23 -8.69
N TYR A 232 4.40 1.33 -8.70
CA TYR A 232 3.61 1.76 -9.85
C TYR A 232 4.26 2.96 -10.51
N ARG A 233 4.15 3.00 -11.84
CA ARG A 233 4.52 4.16 -12.64
C ARG A 233 3.26 4.76 -13.25
N VAL A 234 3.11 6.07 -13.14
CA VAL A 234 1.97 6.83 -13.67
C VAL A 234 2.49 7.95 -14.57
N LYS A 235 1.98 8.03 -15.80
CA LYS A 235 2.38 9.07 -16.77
C LYS A 235 2.00 10.47 -16.28
N ASP A 236 0.72 10.69 -16.00
CA ASP A 236 0.20 11.97 -15.54
C ASP A 236 -0.53 11.80 -14.20
N LEU A 237 0.11 12.29 -13.13
CA LEU A 237 -0.50 12.39 -11.81
C LEU A 237 -0.80 13.86 -11.46
N SER A 238 -1.12 14.73 -12.43
CA SER A 238 -1.43 16.15 -12.16
C SER A 238 -2.81 16.38 -11.53
N ASN A 239 -3.74 15.43 -11.70
CA ASN A 239 -5.11 15.55 -11.20
C ASN A 239 -5.15 15.41 -9.65
N PRO A 240 -5.60 16.44 -8.90
CA PRO A 240 -5.73 16.38 -7.45
C PRO A 240 -6.65 15.27 -6.97
N SER A 241 -7.69 14.93 -7.73
CA SER A 241 -8.61 13.84 -7.38
C SER A 241 -7.92 12.48 -7.43
N HIS A 242 -6.99 12.27 -8.36
CA HIS A 242 -6.21 11.03 -8.45
C HIS A 242 -5.19 10.96 -7.31
N ARG A 243 -4.46 12.06 -7.05
CA ARG A 243 -3.55 12.16 -5.89
C ARG A 243 -4.26 11.87 -4.58
N PHE A 244 -5.40 12.51 -4.35
CA PHE A 244 -6.21 12.31 -3.15
C PHE A 244 -6.65 10.86 -2.99
N LYS A 245 -7.10 10.20 -4.08
CA LYS A 245 -7.48 8.78 -4.05
C LYS A 245 -6.28 7.90 -3.69
N VAL A 246 -5.12 8.11 -4.30
CA VAL A 246 -3.89 7.36 -4.03
C VAL A 246 -3.49 7.49 -2.57
N GLU A 247 -3.32 8.72 -2.09
CA GLU A 247 -2.88 9.04 -0.73
C GLU A 247 -3.88 8.57 0.33
N THR A 248 -5.16 8.92 0.16
CA THR A 248 -6.20 8.59 1.15
C THR A 248 -6.43 7.09 1.24
N ASN A 249 -6.43 6.35 0.13
CA ASN A 249 -6.62 4.89 0.18
C ASN A 249 -5.40 4.19 0.79
N ALA A 250 -4.18 4.66 0.52
CA ALA A 250 -2.99 4.12 1.17
C ALA A 250 -3.05 4.31 2.70
N ASN A 251 -3.38 5.52 3.15
CA ASN A 251 -3.56 5.83 4.57
C ASN A 251 -4.70 5.03 5.22
N GLN A 252 -5.85 4.91 4.56
CA GLN A 252 -6.99 4.11 5.05
C GLN A 252 -6.67 2.61 5.14
N LEU A 253 -5.79 2.11 4.27
CA LEU A 253 -5.32 0.73 4.28
C LEU A 253 -4.13 0.51 5.24
N PHE A 254 -3.64 1.54 5.94
CA PHE A 254 -2.44 1.48 6.78
C PHE A 254 -1.19 1.02 6.03
N MET A 255 -1.10 1.42 4.76
CA MET A 255 0.05 1.20 3.90
C MET A 255 1.03 2.37 4.04
N THR A 256 2.31 2.09 3.86
CA THR A 256 3.40 3.09 3.90
C THR A 256 3.98 3.25 2.50
N GLY A 257 4.69 4.35 2.23
CA GLY A 257 5.26 4.54 0.90
C GLY A 257 5.60 5.97 0.53
N LEU A 258 5.96 6.16 -0.73
CA LEU A 258 6.31 7.45 -1.30
C LEU A 258 5.73 7.61 -2.69
N VAL A 259 5.09 8.75 -2.92
CA VAL A 259 4.67 9.23 -4.23
C VAL A 259 5.66 10.31 -4.65
N ALA A 260 6.54 9.98 -5.59
CA ALA A 260 7.45 10.92 -6.22
C ALA A 260 6.81 11.48 -7.49
N LEU A 261 6.53 12.78 -7.49
CA LEU A 261 5.98 13.50 -8.63
C LEU A 261 7.12 14.14 -9.42
N ASN A 262 7.34 13.72 -10.65
CA ASN A 262 8.29 14.32 -11.58
C ASN A 262 7.58 14.60 -12.92
N ARG A 263 8.14 15.52 -13.72
CA ARG A 263 7.57 15.91 -15.02
C ARG A 263 7.52 14.73 -16.00
N ASP A 264 8.60 13.95 -16.07
CA ASP A 264 8.73 12.85 -17.03
C ASP A 264 8.16 11.52 -16.53
N CYS A 265 8.19 11.26 -15.22
CA CYS A 265 7.77 9.98 -14.65
C CYS A 265 7.29 10.12 -13.19
N ASN A 266 6.02 9.81 -12.91
CA ASN A 266 5.54 9.74 -11.53
C ASN A 266 5.65 8.31 -11.01
N VAL A 267 6.26 8.14 -9.83
CA VAL A 267 6.48 6.83 -9.21
C VAL A 267 5.73 6.77 -7.90
N VAL A 268 4.94 5.72 -7.73
CA VAL A 268 4.16 5.45 -6.50
C VAL A 268 4.65 4.13 -5.93
N VAL A 269 5.40 4.21 -4.83
CA VAL A 269 5.85 3.04 -4.07
C VAL A 269 4.91 2.84 -2.89
N VAL A 270 4.38 1.64 -2.73
CA VAL A 270 3.49 1.30 -1.62
C VAL A 270 3.92 -0.01 -0.97
N GLU A 271 4.04 0.02 0.34
CA GLU A 271 4.43 -1.09 1.20
C GLU A 271 3.26 -1.46 2.13
N GLY A 272 3.02 -2.75 2.30
CA GLY A 272 1.95 -3.23 3.17
C GLY A 272 1.78 -4.74 3.15
N GLY A 273 0.69 -5.20 3.76
CA GLY A 273 0.30 -6.61 3.75
C GLY A 273 -0.33 -7.04 2.42
N PRO A 274 -0.39 -8.35 2.13
CA PRO A 274 -0.89 -8.88 0.87
C PRO A 274 -2.36 -8.54 0.58
N LYS A 275 -3.24 -8.46 1.60
CA LYS A 275 -4.64 -8.07 1.37
C LYS A 275 -4.76 -6.57 1.10
N GLN A 276 -3.90 -5.77 1.72
CA GLN A 276 -3.82 -4.33 1.47
C GLN A 276 -3.36 -4.10 0.03
N GLN A 277 -2.28 -4.78 -0.39
CA GLN A 277 -1.77 -4.73 -1.76
C GLN A 277 -2.81 -5.14 -2.80
N LYS A 278 -3.54 -6.24 -2.59
CA LYS A 278 -4.61 -6.66 -3.53
C LYS A 278 -5.70 -5.59 -3.71
N ARG A 279 -6.06 -4.87 -2.64
CA ARG A 279 -7.04 -3.77 -2.71
C ARG A 279 -6.47 -2.55 -3.42
N PHE A 280 -5.21 -2.21 -3.14
CA PHE A 280 -4.53 -1.07 -3.73
C PHE A 280 -4.21 -1.29 -5.21
N LYS A 281 -3.74 -2.48 -5.59
CA LYS A 281 -3.57 -2.88 -7.00
C LYS A 281 -4.87 -2.75 -7.80
N ARG A 282 -6.00 -3.19 -7.23
CA ARG A 282 -7.32 -3.01 -7.86
C ARG A 282 -7.71 -1.53 -7.96
N LEU A 283 -7.33 -0.71 -6.99
CA LEU A 283 -7.54 0.73 -7.05
C LEU A 283 -6.75 1.34 -8.21
N MET A 284 -5.43 1.10 -8.25
CA MET A 284 -4.52 1.69 -9.23
C MET A 284 -4.79 1.23 -10.65
N LEU A 285 -5.03 -0.06 -10.89
CA LEU A 285 -5.13 -0.59 -12.25
C LEU A 285 -6.56 -0.57 -12.83
N HIS A 286 -7.60 -0.64 -12.00
CA HIS A 286 -8.97 -0.84 -12.49
C HIS A 286 -9.98 0.23 -12.04
N ARG A 287 -9.85 0.80 -10.85
CA ARG A 287 -10.87 1.73 -10.31
C ARG A 287 -10.57 3.18 -10.65
N ILE A 288 -9.30 3.58 -10.70
CA ILE A 288 -8.91 4.91 -11.12
C ILE A 288 -8.88 4.93 -12.64
N LYS A 289 -9.72 5.79 -13.22
CA LYS A 289 -9.72 6.04 -14.65
C LYS A 289 -8.76 7.18 -14.95
N TRP A 290 -7.52 6.82 -15.23
CA TRP A 290 -6.41 7.78 -15.35
C TRP A 290 -6.58 8.79 -16.50
N LEU A 291 -7.32 8.43 -17.55
CA LEU A 291 -7.58 9.27 -18.72
C LEU A 291 -8.68 10.32 -18.49
N GLU A 292 -9.45 10.22 -17.40
CA GLU A 292 -10.49 11.20 -17.08
C GLU A 292 -9.87 12.48 -16.51
N ASN A 293 -10.18 13.62 -17.13
CA ASN A 293 -9.81 14.93 -16.61
C ASN A 293 -10.73 15.35 -15.43
N LYS A 294 -10.45 16.50 -14.80
CA LYS A 294 -11.20 17.01 -13.61
C LYS A 294 -12.72 17.11 -13.81
N ARG A 295 -13.20 17.19 -15.05
CA ARG A 295 -14.62 17.27 -15.43
C ARG A 295 -15.24 15.91 -15.81
N GLY A 296 -14.51 14.81 -15.69
CA GLY A 296 -14.97 13.48 -16.12
C GLY A 296 -14.95 13.25 -17.63
N ALA A 297 -14.52 14.25 -18.42
CA ALA A 297 -14.30 14.10 -19.85
C ALA A 297 -12.97 13.37 -20.11
N VAL A 298 -13.01 12.41 -21.03
CA VAL A 298 -11.83 11.75 -21.57
C VAL A 298 -11.26 12.64 -22.67
N ASP A 299 -10.00 13.03 -22.53
CA ASP A 299 -9.32 13.85 -23.53
C ASP A 299 -8.82 12.96 -24.67
N PRO A 300 -9.32 13.08 -25.90
CA PRO A 300 -8.93 12.20 -27.01
C PRO A 300 -7.41 12.25 -27.26
N SER A 301 -6.76 13.38 -27.02
CA SER A 301 -5.30 13.53 -27.12
C SER A 301 -4.52 12.64 -26.14
N LYS A 302 -5.07 12.42 -24.93
CA LYS A 302 -4.46 11.54 -23.92
C LYS A 302 -4.70 10.07 -24.21
N VAL A 303 -5.77 9.74 -24.94
CA VAL A 303 -6.09 8.37 -25.35
C VAL A 303 -5.02 7.88 -26.33
N GLU A 304 -4.70 8.66 -27.35
CA GLU A 304 -3.65 8.33 -28.34
C GLU A 304 -2.27 8.19 -27.69
N ALA A 305 -1.87 9.12 -26.81
CA ALA A 305 -0.60 9.05 -26.07
C ALA A 305 -0.52 7.88 -25.06
N SER A 306 -1.66 7.27 -24.72
CA SER A 306 -1.76 6.13 -23.80
C SER A 306 -1.94 4.78 -24.50
N ALA A 307 -2.08 4.77 -25.83
CA ALA A 307 -2.32 3.55 -26.59
C ALA A 307 -1.11 2.59 -26.60
N THR A 308 0.12 3.12 -26.64
CA THR A 308 1.37 2.32 -26.63
C THR A 308 1.73 1.78 -25.24
N SER A 309 1.48 2.56 -24.19
CA SER A 309 1.66 2.10 -22.80
C SER A 309 0.60 2.69 -21.89
N GLY A 310 -0.04 1.81 -21.12
CA GLY A 310 -1.16 2.17 -20.25
C GLY A 310 -0.82 3.31 -19.29
N PRO A 311 -1.80 4.15 -18.90
CA PRO A 311 -1.53 5.36 -18.13
C PRO A 311 -0.98 5.11 -16.71
N CYS A 312 -1.21 3.91 -16.18
CA CYS A 312 -0.62 3.40 -14.94
C CYS A 312 -0.16 1.96 -15.16
N THR A 313 1.11 1.69 -14.90
CA THR A 313 1.71 0.36 -15.03
C THR A 313 2.26 -0.11 -13.69
N LEU A 314 2.14 -1.41 -13.42
CA LEU A 314 2.82 -2.05 -12.30
C LEU A 314 4.22 -2.41 -12.76
N VAL A 315 5.23 -1.73 -12.24
CA VAL A 315 6.63 -1.95 -12.61
C VAL A 315 7.19 -3.16 -11.88
N TRP A 316 6.91 -3.26 -10.58
CA TRP A 316 7.40 -4.34 -9.75
C TRP A 316 6.47 -4.64 -8.59
N GLU A 317 6.37 -5.93 -8.26
CA GLU A 317 5.65 -6.44 -7.10
C GLU A 317 6.52 -7.52 -6.47
N GLY A 318 6.82 -7.36 -5.18
CA GLY A 318 7.69 -8.29 -4.48
C GLY A 318 7.56 -8.19 -2.97
N THR A 319 8.43 -8.93 -2.28
CA THR A 319 8.49 -8.95 -0.82
C THR A 319 9.85 -8.51 -0.33
N VAL A 320 9.84 -7.64 0.69
CA VAL A 320 11.03 -7.17 1.39
C VAL A 320 10.94 -7.53 2.87
N LYS A 321 12.10 -7.54 3.53
CA LYS A 321 12.23 -7.91 4.95
C LYS A 321 11.52 -6.92 5.87
N GLN A 322 11.74 -5.62 5.67
CA GLN A 322 11.22 -4.54 6.53
C GLN A 322 10.70 -3.38 5.69
N ARG A 323 9.81 -2.57 6.29
CA ARG A 323 9.29 -1.34 5.68
C ARG A 323 10.37 -0.27 5.64
N ALA A 324 10.56 0.37 4.49
CA ALA A 324 11.48 1.50 4.35
C ALA A 324 10.81 2.83 4.73
N PHE A 325 9.48 2.92 4.63
CA PHE A 325 8.72 4.15 4.88
C PHE A 325 7.88 4.07 6.16
N GLU A 326 7.79 5.18 6.90
CA GLU A 326 6.97 5.27 8.14
C GLU A 326 5.49 5.59 7.86
N GLY A 327 5.23 6.32 6.78
CA GLY A 327 3.90 6.76 6.36
C GLY A 327 3.86 6.93 4.84
N MET A 328 2.68 7.25 4.29
CA MET A 328 2.57 7.65 2.89
C MET A 328 2.95 9.12 2.75
N GLN A 329 3.98 9.43 1.97
CA GLN A 329 4.40 10.81 1.69
C GLN A 329 4.23 11.13 0.21
N VAL A 330 3.81 12.35 -0.10
CA VAL A 330 3.77 12.87 -1.47
C VAL A 330 4.82 13.96 -1.60
N LYS A 331 5.81 13.76 -2.48
CA LYS A 331 6.87 14.74 -2.72
C LYS A 331 6.93 15.14 -4.18
N VAL A 332 7.06 16.44 -4.40
CA VAL A 332 7.31 17.01 -5.74
C VAL A 332 8.82 17.07 -5.94
N CYS A 333 9.29 16.39 -6.98
CA CYS A 333 10.69 16.28 -7.34
C CYS A 333 10.89 16.96 -8.70
N PRO A 334 11.45 18.19 -8.74
CA PRO A 334 11.66 18.91 -10.01
C PRO A 334 12.71 18.26 -10.91
N THR A 335 13.68 17.58 -10.31
CA THR A 335 14.80 16.92 -10.99
C THR A 335 14.88 15.46 -10.60
N GLU A 336 15.34 14.62 -11.51
CA GLU A 336 15.51 13.17 -11.30
C GLU A 336 16.51 12.84 -10.20
N LEU A 337 17.60 13.61 -10.11
CA LEU A 337 18.61 13.44 -9.05
C LEU A 337 18.01 13.63 -7.66
N PHE A 338 17.15 14.65 -7.49
CA PHE A 338 16.44 14.88 -6.23
C PHE A 338 15.45 13.76 -5.92
N ALA A 339 14.74 13.24 -6.93
CA ALA A 339 13.87 12.08 -6.75
C ALA A 339 14.69 10.87 -6.28
N ARG A 340 15.79 10.57 -6.96
CA ARG A 340 16.70 9.46 -6.61
C ARG A 340 17.28 9.61 -5.21
N GLU A 341 17.69 10.81 -4.82
CA GLU A 341 18.20 11.10 -3.47
C GLU A 341 17.14 10.84 -2.38
N MET A 342 15.87 11.14 -2.66
CA MET A 342 14.78 10.84 -1.73
C MET A 342 14.58 9.33 -1.50
N PHE A 343 14.76 8.51 -2.53
CA PHE A 343 14.74 7.04 -2.40
C PHE A 343 16.03 6.49 -1.78
N ARG A 344 17.19 7.10 -2.09
CA ARG A 344 18.50 6.75 -1.50
C ARG A 344 18.54 6.97 0.01
N LYS A 345 17.88 8.03 0.52
CA LYS A 345 17.74 8.27 1.98
C LYS A 345 17.02 7.14 2.73
N ARG A 346 16.38 6.22 2.00
CA ARG A 346 15.65 5.06 2.52
C ARG A 346 16.22 3.73 1.99
N ASP A 347 17.40 3.76 1.39
CA ASP A 347 18.09 2.60 0.77
C ASP A 347 17.27 1.86 -0.30
N VAL A 348 16.37 2.58 -0.99
CA VAL A 348 15.46 2.03 -2.01
C VAL A 348 15.61 2.73 -3.36
N GLU A 349 16.81 3.24 -3.69
CA GLU A 349 17.12 3.90 -4.97
C GLU A 349 16.77 3.07 -6.21
N HIS A 350 16.87 1.75 -6.11
CA HIS A 350 16.62 0.81 -7.19
C HIS A 350 15.15 0.83 -7.67
N TYR A 351 14.19 1.20 -6.82
CA TYR A 351 12.79 1.36 -7.26
C TYR A 351 12.63 2.54 -8.22
N TRP A 352 13.33 3.64 -7.94
CA TRP A 352 13.33 4.80 -8.84
C TRP A 352 14.06 4.46 -10.14
N ASP A 353 15.27 3.90 -10.04
CA ASP A 353 16.11 3.60 -11.20
C ASP A 353 15.39 2.63 -12.17
N MET A 354 14.70 1.62 -11.66
CA MET A 354 13.91 0.68 -12.47
C MET A 354 12.70 1.36 -13.12
N ALA A 355 11.92 2.14 -12.37
CA ALA A 355 10.74 2.81 -12.90
C ALA A 355 11.10 3.92 -13.92
N TYR A 356 12.19 4.64 -13.66
CA TYR A 356 12.72 5.68 -14.53
C TYR A 356 13.31 5.09 -15.81
N SER A 357 14.17 4.07 -15.72
CA SER A 357 14.75 3.41 -16.90
C SER A 357 13.68 2.82 -17.80
N GLY A 358 12.66 2.16 -17.22
CA GLY A 358 11.52 1.66 -18.00
C GLY A 358 10.70 2.78 -18.64
N ALA A 359 10.57 3.95 -17.99
CA ALA A 359 9.89 5.10 -18.58
C ALA A 359 10.66 5.67 -19.78
N VAL A 360 11.99 5.78 -19.67
CA VAL A 360 12.82 6.29 -20.77
C VAL A 360 12.84 5.29 -21.93
N LEU A 361 12.99 3.99 -21.67
CA LEU A 361 12.94 2.96 -22.72
C LEU A 361 11.62 3.00 -23.49
N GLU A 362 10.49 3.14 -22.80
CA GLU A 362 9.20 3.32 -23.48
C GLU A 362 9.12 4.62 -24.29
N SER A 363 9.68 5.72 -23.77
CA SER A 363 9.70 6.99 -24.49
C SER A 363 10.58 6.95 -25.75
N VAL A 364 11.65 6.15 -25.74
CA VAL A 364 12.56 5.96 -26.89
C VAL A 364 11.95 4.97 -27.88
N GLY A 365 11.32 3.89 -27.42
CA GLY A 365 10.60 2.95 -28.28
C GLY A 365 9.47 3.62 -29.10
N GLN A 366 8.82 4.65 -28.53
CA GLN A 366 7.83 5.48 -29.24
C GLN A 366 8.41 6.39 -30.35
N VAL A 367 9.73 6.49 -30.48
CA VAL A 367 10.39 7.35 -31.50
C VAL A 367 10.91 6.53 -32.69
N VAL A 368 10.95 5.19 -32.57
CA VAL A 368 11.54 4.28 -33.57
C VAL A 368 10.47 3.59 -34.45
N ASP A 369 9.20 3.64 -34.03
CA ASP A 369 8.02 3.33 -34.86
C ASP A 369 7.36 4.65 -35.30
#